data_AF-A0A1Y1Q665-F1
#
_entry.id   AF-A0A1Y1Q665-F1
#
_cell.length_a   1.000
_cell.length_b   1.000
_cell.length_c   1.000
_cell.angle_alpha   90.00
_cell.angle_beta   90.00
_cell.angle_gamma   90.00
#
_symmetry.space_group_name_H-M   'P 1'
#
loop_
_entity.id
_entity.type
_entity.pdbx_description
1 polymer ?
#
loop_
_entity_poly.entity_id
_entity_poly.type
_entity_poly.pdbx_seq_one_letter_code
_entity_poly.pdbx_strand_id
1 'polypeptide(L)'
;MAKQVWRKCSNINCDIHGKRIKVATSCTNCRNCGTPLVDAPGPFKKYLPIFLILTVLGAGGIAMQFCLNEKSNSHELQIIKKAEERIAIAEQKQREAEMTAQNAVNELEFFRKRNIKPKREVSIVGIGSCANFELPTLFTDKTVIDRTEPVRVLRQDAPLYPDATSTTPVKSLDFDTILLPTRQLEQRIEVKEMGVKAPLGWIDKHELLCNFRPLFEKGVARKALIKTPIGAESNFSIKASHSPNEDECSPHRPCGELKSWPRFTVYFIFAEDRETDRYLLSQGYNLTTGTRLPLVGWVKGENMIPWNTNLGIRPKNDSWKEADTEIITGYHTLEDAKQNKAGIKLLSGNIWYTYELHVPVLEKVDGYYHVIAPNTSVSVKECDKPFECRVMDFYIPMDAQKIQEEMMMIEQHIDRWIKLLARISQARGGSVQKKREDFVELLIEEIQGVLGDPPISLTVNDKTALQTILERHKSVLPMREQSPLLQYSVADIWTMEGCELDRLLEWVTSIRNVLEKVLGSPELKISFELKDYTDECLGMTDKGKRLKKMVSYPEGKDRGGKSGPSQLERLGPDSNYRYGHTFRSVTLYWLPVEFLP
;
A
#
# COMPACT_ATOMS: atom_id res chain seq x y z
N MET A 1 -27.54 33.50 21.16
CA MET A 1 -28.38 32.53 21.91
C MET A 1 -28.90 33.06 23.25
N ALA A 2 -28.11 33.67 24.15
CA ALA A 2 -28.62 34.19 25.44
C ALA A 2 -29.67 35.34 25.33
N LYS A 3 -29.62 36.17 24.27
CA LYS A 3 -30.62 37.23 24.02
C LYS A 3 -31.99 36.72 23.53
N GLN A 4 -32.09 35.47 23.04
CA GLN A 4 -33.35 34.90 22.55
C GLN A 4 -34.17 34.20 23.65
N VAL A 5 -33.55 33.83 24.76
CA VAL A 5 -34.23 33.21 25.91
C VAL A 5 -34.91 34.26 26.80
N TRP A 6 -34.38 35.48 26.87
CA TRP A 6 -34.90 36.53 27.75
C TRP A 6 -36.23 37.15 27.30
N ARG A 7 -36.57 37.07 25.99
CA ARG A 7 -37.83 37.62 25.45
C ARG A 7 -39.08 36.74 25.68
N LYS A 8 -38.93 35.52 26.20
CA LYS A 8 -40.08 34.61 26.43
C LYS A 8 -40.61 34.58 27.87
N CYS A 9 -39.99 35.28 28.82
CA CYS A 9 -40.39 35.24 30.24
C CYS A 9 -40.96 36.55 30.80
N SER A 10 -41.07 37.62 30.00
CA SER A 10 -41.45 38.95 30.50
C SER A 10 -42.95 39.29 30.45
N ASN A 11 -43.85 38.34 30.25
CA ASN A 11 -45.30 38.58 30.18
C ASN A 11 -46.10 37.65 31.10
N ILE A 12 -45.83 37.67 32.40
CA ILE A 12 -46.74 37.09 33.41
C ILE A 12 -46.89 38.10 34.55
N ASN A 13 -48.05 38.77 34.55
CA ASN A 13 -48.53 39.61 35.63
C ASN A 13 -49.06 38.71 36.75
N CYS A 14 -48.52 38.84 37.96
CA CYS A 14 -49.11 38.25 39.16
C CYS A 14 -49.28 39.35 40.20
N ASP A 15 -50.55 39.72 40.45
CA ASP A 15 -51.00 40.47 41.61
C ASP A 15 -50.70 39.70 42.89
N ILE A 16 -50.20 40.39 43.92
CA ILE A 16 -50.05 39.83 45.27
C ILE A 16 -50.72 40.80 46.26
N HIS A 17 -51.91 40.42 46.73
CA HIS A 17 -52.44 40.88 48.00
C HIS A 17 -51.85 40.04 49.15
N GLY A 18 -51.43 40.72 50.21
CA GLY A 18 -50.59 40.16 51.25
C GLY A 18 -51.26 39.16 52.19
N LYS A 19 -50.44 38.27 52.75
CA LYS A 19 -50.27 38.06 54.20
C LYS A 19 -49.13 37.06 54.43
N ARG A 20 -48.47 37.27 55.57
CA ARG A 20 -47.29 36.59 56.16
C ARG A 20 -47.13 35.10 55.79
N ILE A 21 -45.95 34.73 55.30
CA ILE A 21 -45.48 33.34 55.19
C ILE A 21 -44.47 33.07 56.31
N LYS A 22 -44.78 32.08 57.16
CA LYS A 22 -43.82 31.37 58.02
C LYS A 22 -43.01 30.41 57.16
N VAL A 23 -41.72 30.33 57.44
CA VAL A 23 -40.74 29.43 56.85
C VAL A 23 -41.18 27.97 57.02
N ALA A 24 -41.29 27.25 55.92
CA ALA A 24 -41.35 25.79 55.90
C ALA A 24 -40.44 25.27 54.78
N THR A 25 -39.55 24.37 55.19
CA THR A 25 -38.58 23.60 54.42
C THR A 25 -39.26 22.60 53.47
N SER A 26 -38.58 22.32 52.37
CA SER A 26 -38.82 21.27 51.35
C SER A 26 -40.10 21.36 50.49
N CYS A 27 -39.92 21.83 49.26
CA CYS A 27 -40.80 21.52 48.12
C CYS A 27 -39.91 21.15 46.92
N THR A 28 -39.59 19.86 46.79
CA THR A 28 -39.07 19.27 45.55
C THR A 28 -40.24 18.72 44.75
N ASN A 29 -40.88 19.58 43.95
CA ASN A 29 -41.48 19.29 42.63
C ASN A 29 -42.44 20.41 42.20
N CYS A 30 -42.20 20.98 41.01
CA CYS A 30 -43.12 21.90 40.35
C CYS A 30 -44.08 21.08 39.47
N ARG A 31 -45.40 21.23 39.69
CA ARG A 31 -46.43 20.33 39.15
C ARG A 31 -46.87 20.63 37.70
N ASN A 32 -46.22 21.52 36.96
CA ASN A 32 -46.71 21.93 35.63
C ASN A 32 -45.66 22.06 34.52
N CYS A 33 -44.44 21.56 34.73
CA CYS A 33 -43.44 21.48 33.67
C CYS A 33 -42.52 20.31 33.99
N GLY A 34 -42.77 19.16 33.35
CA GLY A 34 -42.04 17.91 33.55
C GLY A 34 -40.63 17.91 32.97
N THR A 35 -39.79 18.87 33.35
CA THR A 35 -38.35 18.88 33.04
C THR A 35 -37.54 19.00 34.34
N PRO A 36 -36.53 18.14 34.56
CA PRO A 36 -35.64 18.28 35.70
C PRO A 36 -34.77 19.53 35.55
N LEU A 37 -34.63 20.30 36.63
CA LEU A 37 -33.67 21.40 36.73
C LEU A 37 -32.25 20.82 36.65
N VAL A 38 -31.56 21.12 35.56
CA VAL A 38 -30.13 20.84 35.39
C VAL A 38 -29.35 21.58 36.48
N ASP A 39 -28.51 20.84 37.20
CA ASP A 39 -27.59 21.37 38.19
C ASP A 39 -26.73 22.49 37.60
N ALA A 40 -26.85 23.69 38.16
CA ALA A 40 -25.95 24.78 37.85
C ALA A 40 -24.53 24.43 38.34
N PRO A 41 -23.47 24.64 37.53
CA PRO A 41 -22.12 24.25 37.91
C PRO A 41 -21.63 25.00 39.16
N GLY A 42 -20.76 24.31 39.90
CA GLY A 42 -20.29 24.63 41.26
C GLY A 42 -19.88 26.08 41.61
N PRO A 43 -19.32 26.93 40.71
CA PRO A 43 -18.93 28.28 41.14
C PRO A 43 -20.13 29.20 41.45
N PHE A 44 -21.33 28.95 40.93
CA PHE A 44 -22.48 29.83 41.17
C PHE A 44 -23.06 29.73 42.59
N LYS A 45 -22.92 28.56 43.25
CA LYS A 45 -23.42 28.36 44.62
C LYS A 45 -22.63 29.16 45.66
N LYS A 46 -21.34 29.44 45.42
CA LYS A 46 -20.49 30.18 46.37
C LYS A 46 -20.79 31.68 46.42
N TYR A 47 -21.21 32.27 45.30
CA TYR A 47 -21.39 33.71 45.17
C TYR A 47 -22.85 34.18 45.20
N LEU A 48 -23.81 33.25 45.22
CA LEU A 48 -25.25 33.55 45.28
C LEU A 48 -25.66 34.49 46.44
N PRO A 49 -25.10 34.38 47.67
CA PRO A 49 -25.43 35.30 48.76
C PRO A 49 -24.94 36.72 48.50
N ILE A 50 -23.74 36.86 47.92
CA ILE A 50 -23.09 38.14 47.61
C ILE A 50 -23.82 38.83 46.46
N PHE A 51 -24.25 38.06 45.46
CA PHE A 51 -25.03 38.56 44.33
C PHE A 51 -26.39 39.08 44.79
N LEU A 52 -27.08 38.36 45.68
CA LEU A 52 -28.35 38.81 46.27
C LEU A 52 -28.19 40.10 47.09
N ILE A 53 -27.12 40.23 47.88
CA ILE A 53 -26.84 41.44 48.67
C ILE A 53 -26.53 42.64 47.77
N LEU A 54 -25.71 42.47 46.72
CA LEU A 54 -25.34 43.56 45.80
C LEU A 54 -26.50 43.99 44.89
N THR A 55 -27.44 43.09 44.60
CA THR A 55 -28.65 43.41 43.81
C THR A 55 -29.65 44.24 44.62
N VAL A 56 -29.76 44.00 45.93
CA VAL A 56 -30.60 44.80 46.84
C VAL A 56 -30.00 46.21 47.06
N LEU A 57 -28.68 46.37 46.93
CA LEU A 57 -27.98 47.65 47.12
C LEU A 57 -27.81 48.49 45.83
N GLY A 58 -28.38 48.07 44.70
CA GLY A 58 -28.30 48.83 43.44
C GLY A 58 -26.91 48.85 42.77
N ALA A 59 -26.00 47.96 43.18
CA ALA A 59 -24.61 47.91 42.69
C ALA A 59 -24.37 46.78 41.65
N GLY A 60 -25.40 46.41 40.88
CA GLY A 60 -25.35 45.27 39.95
C GLY A 60 -24.28 45.36 38.86
N GLY A 61 -23.84 46.57 38.49
CA GLY A 61 -22.77 46.78 37.50
C GLY A 61 -21.38 46.33 37.98
N ILE A 62 -21.09 46.42 39.27
CA ILE A 62 -19.76 46.09 39.83
C ILE A 62 -19.59 44.57 39.98
N ALA A 63 -20.67 43.84 40.27
CA ALA A 63 -20.65 42.38 40.35
C ALA A 63 -20.38 41.71 38.98
N MET A 64 -20.86 42.32 37.88
CA MET A 64 -20.65 41.80 36.53
C MET A 64 -19.19 42.02 36.05
N GLN A 65 -18.56 43.12 36.47
CA GLN A 65 -17.15 43.40 36.19
C GLN A 65 -16.21 42.40 36.92
N PHE A 66 -16.53 42.03 38.16
CA PHE A 66 -15.75 41.03 38.93
C PHE A 66 -15.85 39.62 38.33
N CYS A 67 -17.05 39.18 37.90
CA CYS A 67 -17.21 37.86 37.28
C CYS A 67 -16.51 37.72 35.91
N LEU A 68 -16.37 38.83 35.16
CA LEU A 68 -15.66 38.82 33.88
C LEU A 68 -14.13 38.79 34.07
N ASN A 69 -13.62 39.45 35.11
CA ASN A 69 -12.18 39.45 35.41
C ASN A 69 -11.70 38.09 35.96
N GLU A 70 -12.52 37.40 36.76
CA GLU A 70 -12.18 36.07 37.31
C GLU A 70 -12.19 34.96 36.24
N LYS A 71 -13.05 35.08 35.21
CA LYS A 71 -13.06 34.16 34.06
C LYS A 71 -11.84 34.33 33.14
N SER A 72 -11.31 35.54 33.02
CA SER A 72 -10.08 35.79 32.25
C SER A 72 -8.87 35.09 32.91
N ASN A 73 -8.73 35.25 34.23
CA ASN A 73 -7.62 34.64 34.98
C ASN A 73 -7.71 33.11 35.04
N SER A 74 -8.92 32.53 35.04
CA SER A 74 -9.09 31.07 35.00
C SER A 74 -8.68 30.45 33.67
N HIS A 75 -8.83 31.17 32.55
CA HIS A 75 -8.44 30.67 31.23
C HIS A 75 -6.92 30.73 31.04
N GLU A 76 -6.28 31.80 31.51
CA GLU A 76 -4.81 31.91 31.51
C GLU A 76 -4.15 30.83 32.37
N LEU A 77 -4.70 30.52 33.55
CA LEU A 77 -4.18 29.43 34.39
C LEU A 77 -4.26 28.05 33.71
N GLN A 78 -5.32 27.80 32.95
CA GLN A 78 -5.46 26.53 32.20
C GLN A 78 -4.46 26.45 31.04
N ILE A 79 -4.16 27.57 30.38
CA ILE A 79 -3.14 27.62 29.32
C ILE A 79 -1.75 27.35 29.91
N ILE A 80 -1.41 27.98 31.04
CA ILE A 80 -0.12 27.78 31.72
C ILE A 80 0.05 26.32 32.15
N LYS A 81 -0.96 25.74 32.81
CA LYS A 81 -0.90 24.35 33.28
C LYS A 81 -0.75 23.34 32.13
N LYS A 82 -1.38 23.61 30.99
CA LYS A 82 -1.25 22.78 29.78
C LYS A 82 0.10 22.95 29.09
N ALA A 83 0.74 24.13 29.23
CA ALA A 83 2.09 24.36 28.74
C ALA A 83 3.13 23.63 29.61
N GLU A 84 2.98 23.67 30.94
CA GLU A 84 3.84 22.93 31.88
C GLU A 84 3.78 21.42 31.65
N GLU A 85 2.59 20.87 31.41
CA GLU A 85 2.41 19.44 31.09
C GLU A 85 3.12 19.05 29.78
N ARG A 86 3.08 19.91 28.76
CA ARG A 86 3.78 19.69 27.49
C ARG A 86 5.29 19.74 27.65
N ILE A 87 5.80 20.64 28.49
CA ILE A 87 7.24 20.74 28.78
C ILE A 87 7.71 19.47 29.52
N ALA A 88 6.96 19.00 30.52
CA ALA A 88 7.29 17.77 31.25
C ALA A 88 7.35 16.53 30.32
N ILE A 89 6.40 16.41 29.39
CA ILE A 89 6.38 15.31 28.40
C ILE A 89 7.59 15.40 27.45
N ALA A 90 7.97 16.61 27.03
CA ALA A 90 9.13 16.81 26.16
C ALA A 90 10.45 16.44 26.86
N GLU A 91 10.62 16.84 28.12
CA GLU A 91 11.80 16.49 28.92
C GLU A 91 11.91 14.98 29.16
N GLN A 92 10.80 14.28 29.38
CA GLN A 92 10.81 12.82 29.52
C GLN A 92 11.28 12.14 28.23
N LYS A 93 10.76 12.55 27.08
CA LYS A 93 11.16 12.00 25.78
C LYS A 93 12.64 12.24 25.48
N GLN A 94 13.18 13.39 25.88
CA GLN A 94 14.60 13.69 25.72
C GLN A 94 15.47 12.73 26.55
N ARG A 95 15.10 12.45 27.81
CA ARG A 95 15.86 11.50 28.67
C ARG A 95 15.82 10.07 28.14
N GLU A 96 14.69 9.63 27.59
CA GLU A 96 14.56 8.30 26.96
C GLU A 96 15.46 8.18 25.71
N ALA A 97 15.56 9.25 24.90
CA ALA A 97 16.44 9.30 23.75
C ALA A 97 17.94 9.28 24.16
N GLU A 98 18.31 10.05 25.18
CA GLU A 98 19.69 10.07 25.73
C GLU A 98 20.10 8.70 26.30
N MET A 99 19.20 8.03 27.02
CA MET A 99 19.45 6.67 27.54
C MET A 99 19.63 5.64 26.42
N THR A 100 18.82 5.74 25.35
CA THR A 100 18.93 4.85 24.18
C THR A 100 20.26 5.07 23.45
N ALA A 101 20.66 6.33 23.26
CA ALA A 101 21.95 6.66 22.65
C ALA A 101 23.13 6.15 23.48
N GLN A 102 23.07 6.29 24.81
CA GLN A 102 24.13 5.82 25.71
C GLN A 102 24.26 4.28 25.67
N ASN A 103 23.13 3.55 25.59
CA ASN A 103 23.16 2.09 25.46
C ASN A 103 23.81 1.64 24.14
N ALA A 104 23.52 2.32 23.03
CA ALA A 104 24.14 2.02 21.74
C ALA A 104 25.67 2.26 21.76
N VAL A 105 26.12 3.34 22.42
CA VAL A 105 27.55 3.61 22.60
C VAL A 105 28.23 2.54 23.45
N ASN A 106 27.58 2.09 24.53
CA ASN A 106 28.10 1.04 25.39
C ASN A 106 28.22 -0.32 24.67
N GLU A 107 27.26 -0.68 23.80
CA GLU A 107 27.37 -1.87 22.95
C GLU A 107 28.55 -1.77 21.98
N LEU A 108 28.72 -0.63 21.31
CA LEU A 108 29.85 -0.42 20.39
C LEU A 108 31.20 -0.52 21.10
N GLU A 109 31.32 0.03 22.32
CA GLU A 109 32.53 -0.13 23.15
C GLU A 109 32.76 -1.59 23.58
N PHE A 110 31.69 -2.33 23.89
CA PHE A 110 31.77 -3.74 24.25
C PHE A 110 32.31 -4.58 23.09
N PHE A 111 31.86 -4.33 21.87
CA PHE A 111 32.39 -4.99 20.67
C PHE A 111 33.84 -4.60 20.37
N ARG A 112 34.21 -3.32 20.58
CA ARG A 112 35.58 -2.84 20.34
C ARG A 112 36.61 -3.44 21.30
N LYS A 113 36.25 -3.71 22.55
CA LYS A 113 37.17 -4.23 23.59
C LYS A 113 37.47 -5.73 23.44
N ARG A 114 36.64 -6.50 22.74
CA ARG A 114 36.94 -7.90 22.40
C ARG A 114 37.68 -7.96 21.08
N ASN A 115 39.01 -7.96 21.16
CA ASN A 115 39.96 -8.22 20.06
C ASN A 115 39.87 -9.66 19.52
N ILE A 116 38.66 -10.17 19.33
CA ILE A 116 38.39 -11.46 18.70
C ILE A 116 38.34 -11.17 17.21
N LYS A 117 39.40 -11.52 16.47
CA LYS A 117 39.28 -11.72 15.02
C LYS A 117 38.16 -12.73 14.85
N PRO A 118 37.00 -12.38 14.25
CA PRO A 118 35.99 -13.38 14.00
C PRO A 118 36.66 -14.43 13.11
N LYS A 119 36.66 -15.70 13.58
CA LYS A 119 36.58 -16.80 12.62
C LYS A 119 35.49 -16.39 11.65
N ARG A 120 35.72 -16.50 10.33
CA ARG A 120 34.69 -16.37 9.31
C ARG A 120 33.54 -17.31 9.71
N GLU A 121 32.64 -16.82 10.54
CA GLU A 121 31.35 -17.42 10.78
C GLU A 121 30.69 -17.42 9.42
N VAL A 122 30.11 -18.57 9.10
CA VAL A 122 29.42 -18.81 7.85
C VAL A 122 28.39 -17.69 7.69
N SER A 123 28.76 -16.77 6.81
CA SER A 123 27.99 -15.74 6.13
C SER A 123 26.48 -15.90 6.31
N ILE A 124 25.81 -14.85 6.80
CA ILE A 124 24.36 -14.86 7.00
C ILE A 124 23.71 -14.98 5.62
N VAL A 125 23.32 -16.21 5.31
CA VAL A 125 22.81 -16.64 4.02
C VAL A 125 21.60 -15.83 3.60
N GLY A 126 21.64 -15.42 2.34
CA GLY A 126 20.66 -14.57 1.68
C GLY A 126 19.18 -14.96 1.83
N ILE A 127 18.35 -13.92 1.89
CA ILE A 127 16.89 -14.02 1.86
C ILE A 127 16.48 -14.73 0.57
N GLY A 128 15.52 -15.66 0.64
CA GLY A 128 15.02 -16.43 -0.50
C GLY A 128 15.56 -17.86 -0.61
N SER A 129 16.68 -18.17 0.04
CA SER A 129 17.19 -19.54 0.14
C SER A 129 16.33 -20.45 1.02
N CYS A 130 16.52 -21.77 0.92
CA CYS A 130 15.87 -22.75 1.79
C CYS A 130 16.32 -22.66 3.25
N ALA A 131 17.39 -21.91 3.57
CA ALA A 131 17.89 -21.79 4.94
C ALA A 131 16.87 -21.12 5.88
N ASN A 132 16.09 -20.17 5.35
CA ASN A 132 15.05 -19.44 6.08
C ASN A 132 13.64 -19.89 5.72
N PHE A 133 13.50 -21.05 5.05
CA PHE A 133 12.21 -21.55 4.57
C PHE A 133 11.83 -22.83 5.33
N GLU A 134 10.67 -22.82 5.97
CA GLU A 134 10.12 -24.01 6.60
C GLU A 134 9.47 -24.90 5.54
N LEU A 135 10.16 -25.98 5.18
CA LEU A 135 9.61 -26.98 4.27
C LEU A 135 8.50 -27.76 4.98
N PRO A 136 7.29 -27.88 4.38
CA PRO A 136 6.24 -28.71 4.94
C PRO A 136 6.71 -30.15 5.00
N THR A 137 6.38 -30.84 6.09
CA THR A 137 6.81 -32.21 6.35
C THR A 137 5.62 -33.09 6.67
N LEU A 138 5.77 -34.39 6.44
CA LEU A 138 4.75 -35.35 6.82
C LEU A 138 4.54 -35.31 8.33
N PHE A 139 3.28 -35.36 8.75
CA PHE A 139 2.93 -35.40 10.17
C PHE A 139 3.56 -36.60 10.89
N THR A 140 3.72 -37.73 10.19
CA THR A 140 4.29 -38.97 10.73
C THR A 140 5.82 -38.96 10.80
N ASP A 141 6.49 -38.16 9.96
CA ASP A 141 7.94 -38.10 9.88
C ASP A 141 8.38 -36.69 9.46
N LYS A 142 8.85 -35.92 10.46
CA LYS A 142 9.36 -34.55 10.25
C LYS A 142 10.61 -34.49 9.37
N THR A 143 11.23 -35.62 9.05
CA THR A 143 12.35 -35.68 8.12
C THR A 143 11.88 -35.79 6.67
N VAL A 144 10.65 -36.25 6.40
CA VAL A 144 10.13 -36.42 5.04
C VAL A 144 9.38 -35.16 4.63
N ILE A 145 9.76 -34.59 3.49
CA ILE A 145 9.18 -33.36 2.98
C ILE A 145 7.87 -33.71 2.25
N ASP A 146 6.77 -33.08 2.66
CA ASP A 146 5.44 -33.23 2.06
C ASP A 146 5.21 -32.14 1.01
N ARG A 147 6.05 -32.16 -0.03
CA ARG A 147 6.04 -31.17 -1.09
C ARG A 147 6.44 -31.79 -2.41
N THR A 148 5.83 -31.33 -3.50
CA THR A 148 6.16 -31.80 -4.87
C THR A 148 6.86 -30.75 -5.71
N GLU A 149 6.88 -29.50 -5.25
CA GLU A 149 7.48 -28.40 -5.98
C GLU A 149 9.01 -28.47 -5.96
N PRO A 150 9.66 -28.22 -7.10
CA PRO A 150 11.08 -28.49 -7.27
C PRO A 150 11.95 -27.33 -6.79
N VAL A 151 12.97 -27.56 -5.97
CA VAL A 151 13.97 -26.54 -5.60
C VAL A 151 14.98 -26.28 -6.72
N ARG A 152 15.67 -25.13 -6.69
CA ARG A 152 16.72 -24.79 -7.68
C ARG A 152 18.05 -24.51 -7.01
N VAL A 153 19.14 -24.93 -7.62
CA VAL A 153 20.50 -24.67 -7.12
C VAL A 153 20.86 -23.18 -7.31
N LEU A 154 21.26 -22.51 -6.23
CA LEU A 154 21.51 -21.07 -6.18
C LEU A 154 22.90 -20.66 -6.68
N ARG A 155 23.88 -21.58 -6.67
CA ARG A 155 25.27 -21.27 -7.00
C ARG A 155 25.86 -22.30 -7.96
N GLN A 156 26.80 -21.86 -8.80
CA GLN A 156 27.63 -22.78 -9.57
C GLN A 156 28.51 -23.59 -8.61
N ASP A 157 28.73 -24.85 -8.97
CA ASP A 157 29.55 -25.81 -8.23
C ASP A 157 29.06 -26.08 -6.80
N ALA A 158 27.74 -26.00 -6.57
CA ALA A 158 27.14 -26.27 -5.26
C ALA A 158 27.44 -27.71 -4.81
N PRO A 159 27.96 -27.92 -3.58
CA PRO A 159 28.42 -29.23 -3.14
C PRO A 159 27.24 -30.17 -2.86
N LEU A 160 27.33 -31.38 -3.40
CA LEU A 160 26.43 -32.49 -3.12
C LEU A 160 27.15 -33.53 -2.26
N TYR A 161 26.53 -33.93 -1.16
CA TYR A 161 27.06 -34.84 -0.16
C TYR A 161 26.37 -36.21 -0.23
N PRO A 162 27.05 -37.30 0.14
CA PRO A 162 26.46 -38.64 0.14
C PRO A 162 25.40 -38.81 1.25
N ASP A 163 25.57 -38.10 2.36
CA ASP A 163 24.67 -38.12 3.51
C ASP A 163 24.59 -36.73 4.19
N ALA A 164 23.64 -36.58 5.11
CA ALA A 164 23.36 -35.33 5.80
C ALA A 164 24.52 -34.81 6.67
N THR A 165 25.43 -35.68 7.12
CA THR A 165 26.52 -35.34 8.06
C THR A 165 27.90 -35.27 7.40
N SER A 166 28.04 -35.77 6.18
CA SER A 166 29.33 -35.84 5.48
C SER A 166 29.91 -34.45 5.24
N THR A 167 31.20 -34.29 5.48
CA THR A 167 31.93 -33.04 5.18
C THR A 167 32.53 -33.03 3.79
N THR A 168 32.52 -34.16 3.08
CA THR A 168 33.19 -34.32 1.79
C THR A 168 32.15 -34.45 0.67
N PRO A 169 32.14 -33.53 -0.31
CA PRO A 169 31.21 -33.61 -1.42
C PRO A 169 31.58 -34.78 -2.36
N VAL A 170 30.57 -35.46 -2.89
CA VAL A 170 30.70 -36.51 -3.92
C VAL A 170 30.63 -35.95 -5.34
N LYS A 171 29.95 -34.81 -5.51
CA LYS A 171 29.74 -34.16 -6.80
C LYS A 171 29.45 -32.67 -6.56
N SER A 172 29.64 -31.85 -7.58
CA SER A 172 29.15 -30.47 -7.62
C SER A 172 27.96 -30.35 -8.57
N LEU A 173 27.04 -29.43 -8.27
CA LEU A 173 25.85 -29.16 -9.06
C LEU A 173 25.94 -27.80 -9.73
N ASP A 174 25.35 -27.73 -10.93
CA ASP A 174 25.31 -26.53 -11.74
C ASP A 174 24.25 -25.55 -11.22
N PHE A 175 24.51 -24.26 -11.37
CA PHE A 175 23.52 -23.20 -11.11
C PHE A 175 22.20 -23.45 -11.87
N ASP A 176 21.08 -23.14 -11.24
CA ASP A 176 19.71 -23.33 -11.77
C ASP A 176 19.34 -24.80 -12.07
N THR A 177 20.11 -25.77 -11.55
CA THR A 177 19.70 -27.18 -11.59
C THR A 177 18.39 -27.35 -10.81
N ILE A 178 17.39 -27.94 -11.46
CA ILE A 178 16.05 -28.17 -10.90
C ILE A 178 16.03 -29.56 -10.23
N LEU A 179 15.67 -29.60 -8.95
CA LEU A 179 15.70 -30.80 -8.11
C LEU A 179 14.40 -30.97 -7.33
N LEU A 180 14.04 -32.20 -6.97
CA LEU A 180 12.94 -32.48 -6.05
C LEU A 180 13.48 -32.71 -4.64
N PRO A 181 13.04 -31.93 -3.64
CA PRO A 181 13.38 -32.20 -2.26
C PRO A 181 12.60 -33.44 -1.77
N THR A 182 13.25 -34.30 -0.98
CA THR A 182 12.66 -35.56 -0.49
C THR A 182 12.69 -35.67 1.02
N ARG A 183 13.82 -35.34 1.63
CA ARG A 183 14.00 -35.34 3.08
C ARG A 183 14.75 -34.10 3.54
N GLN A 184 14.62 -33.74 4.80
CA GLN A 184 15.45 -32.74 5.44
C GLN A 184 16.01 -33.25 6.76
N LEU A 185 17.26 -32.87 7.03
CA LEU A 185 17.92 -33.09 8.31
C LEU A 185 18.83 -31.89 8.57
N GLU A 186 18.65 -31.25 9.71
CA GLU A 186 19.42 -30.06 10.11
C GLU A 186 19.45 -28.97 9.01
N GLN A 187 20.64 -28.71 8.48
CA GLN A 187 20.93 -27.70 7.47
C GLN A 187 20.96 -28.25 6.04
N ARG A 188 20.60 -29.52 5.82
CA ARG A 188 20.63 -30.16 4.51
C ARG A 188 19.29 -30.73 4.08
N ILE A 189 19.14 -30.83 2.77
CA ILE A 189 17.98 -31.40 2.09
C ILE A 189 18.49 -32.55 1.20
N GLU A 190 17.88 -33.72 1.33
CA GLU A 190 18.05 -34.82 0.38
C GLU A 190 17.26 -34.51 -0.88
N VAL A 191 17.94 -34.52 -2.02
CA VAL A 191 17.40 -34.11 -3.32
C VAL A 191 17.49 -35.23 -4.33
N LYS A 192 16.62 -35.19 -5.35
CA LYS A 192 16.68 -36.08 -6.52
C LYS A 192 16.34 -35.34 -7.80
N GLU A 193 16.70 -35.91 -8.95
CA GLU A 193 16.31 -35.36 -10.24
C GLU A 193 14.82 -35.61 -10.53
N MET A 194 14.23 -34.74 -11.36
CA MET A 194 12.85 -34.90 -11.83
C MET A 194 12.67 -36.24 -12.56
N GLY A 195 11.70 -37.05 -12.13
CA GLY A 195 11.41 -38.36 -12.73
C GLY A 195 12.32 -39.51 -12.27
N VAL A 196 13.36 -39.24 -11.49
CA VAL A 196 14.23 -40.26 -10.90
C VAL A 196 13.70 -40.68 -9.54
N LYS A 197 13.75 -41.98 -9.22
CA LYS A 197 13.30 -42.49 -7.90
C LYS A 197 14.39 -42.41 -6.83
N ALA A 198 15.64 -42.71 -7.21
CA ALA A 198 16.77 -42.72 -6.29
C ALA A 198 17.16 -41.29 -5.89
N PRO A 199 17.54 -41.06 -4.61
CA PRO A 199 18.11 -39.79 -4.19
C PRO A 199 19.44 -39.55 -4.90
N LEU A 200 19.66 -38.31 -5.30
CA LEU A 200 20.92 -37.86 -5.89
C LEU A 200 21.97 -37.64 -4.80
N GLY A 201 21.56 -37.08 -3.66
CA GLY A 201 22.40 -36.84 -2.49
C GLY A 201 21.81 -35.76 -1.58
N TRP A 202 22.63 -35.22 -0.69
CA TRP A 202 22.28 -34.17 0.27
C TRP A 202 22.95 -32.85 -0.10
N ILE A 203 22.23 -31.74 -0.04
CA ILE A 203 22.75 -30.40 -0.35
C ILE A 203 22.38 -29.45 0.78
N ASP A 204 23.25 -28.48 1.06
CA ASP A 204 22.98 -27.47 2.07
C ASP A 204 21.80 -26.58 1.69
N LYS A 205 20.95 -26.25 2.67
CA LYS A 205 19.76 -25.41 2.50
C LYS A 205 20.08 -24.04 1.88
N HIS A 206 21.25 -23.50 2.17
CA HIS A 206 21.69 -22.21 1.64
C HIS A 206 22.08 -22.23 0.16
N GLU A 207 22.28 -23.42 -0.40
CA GLU A 207 22.58 -23.63 -1.82
C GLU A 207 21.33 -23.86 -2.66
N LEU A 208 20.14 -23.83 -2.04
CA LEU A 208 18.87 -24.08 -2.69
C LEU A 208 17.91 -22.90 -2.59
N LEU A 209 17.20 -22.63 -3.68
CA LEU A 209 16.06 -21.73 -3.76
C LEU A 209 14.78 -22.51 -3.48
N CYS A 210 14.10 -22.18 -2.38
CA CYS A 210 12.81 -22.80 -2.01
C CYS A 210 11.60 -21.95 -2.38
N ASN A 211 11.82 -20.68 -2.73
CA ASN A 211 10.76 -19.77 -3.11
C ASN A 211 10.57 -19.76 -4.63
N PHE A 212 9.35 -20.06 -5.08
CA PHE A 212 8.98 -20.06 -6.50
C PHE A 212 8.31 -18.77 -6.95
N ARG A 213 8.11 -17.85 -6.01
CA ARG A 213 7.66 -16.49 -6.29
C ARG A 213 8.79 -15.53 -5.92
N PRO A 214 8.75 -14.29 -6.44
CA PRO A 214 9.74 -13.30 -6.09
C PRO A 214 9.67 -13.01 -4.59
N LEU A 215 10.74 -12.45 -4.04
CA LEU A 215 10.69 -11.83 -2.72
C LEU A 215 9.63 -10.73 -2.72
N PHE A 216 8.91 -10.61 -1.62
CA PHE A 216 7.94 -9.55 -1.41
C PHE A 216 8.49 -8.54 -0.41
N GLU A 217 8.30 -7.27 -0.69
CA GLU A 217 8.55 -6.19 0.24
C GLU A 217 7.27 -5.39 0.36
N LYS A 218 6.75 -5.29 1.60
CA LYS A 218 5.47 -4.64 1.88
C LYS A 218 4.42 -5.16 0.89
N GLY A 219 4.18 -6.48 0.85
CA GLY A 219 3.20 -7.17 -0.03
C GLY A 219 3.29 -6.91 -1.54
N VAL A 220 4.33 -6.22 -2.02
CA VAL A 220 4.62 -6.06 -3.45
C VAL A 220 5.78 -6.96 -3.84
N ALA A 221 5.66 -7.66 -4.96
CA ALA A 221 6.77 -8.43 -5.51
C ALA A 221 7.93 -7.46 -5.84
N ARG A 222 9.11 -7.76 -5.31
CA ARG A 222 10.34 -7.00 -5.54
C ARG A 222 10.77 -7.19 -6.98
N LYS A 223 11.00 -6.06 -7.64
CA LYS A 223 11.38 -5.99 -9.04
C LYS A 223 12.67 -5.20 -9.17
N ALA A 224 13.37 -5.39 -10.26
CA ALA A 224 14.55 -4.63 -10.60
C ALA A 224 14.54 -4.30 -12.09
N LEU A 225 14.99 -3.09 -12.43
CA LEU A 225 15.40 -2.75 -13.78
C LEU A 225 16.91 -2.67 -13.84
N ILE A 226 17.50 -3.01 -14.97
CA ILE A 226 18.95 -3.07 -15.13
C ILE A 226 19.48 -1.67 -15.47
N LYS A 227 20.37 -1.14 -14.63
CA LYS A 227 20.91 0.22 -14.76
C LYS A 227 21.96 0.25 -15.86
N THR A 228 21.81 1.12 -16.86
CA THR A 228 22.86 1.32 -17.87
C THR A 228 23.70 2.53 -17.50
N PRO A 229 25.03 2.42 -17.29
CA PRO A 229 25.87 3.55 -16.97
C PRO A 229 25.80 4.65 -18.04
N ILE A 230 25.87 5.91 -17.61
CA ILE A 230 25.96 7.05 -18.52
C ILE A 230 27.29 6.94 -19.29
N GLY A 231 27.22 7.00 -20.61
CA GLY A 231 28.40 6.86 -21.47
C GLY A 231 28.78 5.42 -21.81
N ALA A 232 28.03 4.43 -21.32
CA ALA A 232 28.23 3.03 -21.69
C ALA A 232 28.18 2.83 -23.21
N GLU A 233 29.15 2.06 -23.73
CA GLU A 233 29.23 1.68 -25.14
C GLU A 233 28.00 0.87 -25.59
N SER A 234 27.81 0.78 -26.90
CA SER A 234 26.74 0.01 -27.54
C SER A 234 26.73 -1.47 -27.11
N ASN A 235 27.91 -2.04 -26.87
CA ASN A 235 28.14 -3.43 -26.44
C ASN A 235 28.12 -3.62 -24.91
N PHE A 236 27.80 -2.58 -24.13
CA PHE A 236 27.84 -2.66 -22.67
C PHE A 236 26.90 -3.75 -22.16
N SER A 237 27.42 -4.53 -21.22
CA SER A 237 26.73 -5.68 -20.66
C SER A 237 26.87 -5.72 -19.17
N ILE A 238 25.76 -5.96 -18.50
CA ILE A 238 25.81 -6.38 -17.12
C ILE A 238 25.94 -7.90 -17.10
N LYS A 239 26.96 -8.36 -16.38
CA LYS A 239 27.19 -9.78 -16.14
C LYS A 239 26.27 -10.21 -15.00
N ALA A 240 25.49 -11.25 -15.24
CA ALA A 240 24.81 -11.98 -14.18
C ALA A 240 25.67 -13.20 -13.83
N SER A 241 26.24 -13.22 -12.61
CA SER A 241 27.10 -14.32 -12.17
C SER A 241 26.28 -15.53 -11.75
N HIS A 242 26.85 -16.73 -11.85
CA HIS A 242 26.19 -17.94 -11.37
C HIS A 242 26.39 -18.19 -9.87
N SER A 243 27.07 -17.30 -9.16
CA SER A 243 27.31 -17.35 -7.72
C SER A 243 27.35 -15.92 -7.17
N PRO A 244 26.84 -15.65 -5.96
CA PRO A 244 26.86 -14.30 -5.39
C PRO A 244 28.28 -13.82 -5.05
N ASN A 245 29.21 -14.75 -4.82
CA ASN A 245 30.59 -14.44 -4.41
C ASN A 245 31.55 -14.26 -5.59
N GLU A 246 31.09 -14.43 -6.82
CA GLU A 246 31.94 -14.45 -8.02
C GLU A 246 31.60 -13.30 -8.97
N ASP A 247 32.64 -12.59 -9.42
CA ASP A 247 32.52 -11.58 -10.49
C ASP A 247 32.60 -12.18 -11.89
N GLU A 248 33.27 -13.34 -12.00
CA GLU A 248 33.50 -14.03 -13.26
C GLU A 248 32.74 -15.34 -13.28
N CYS A 249 32.23 -15.71 -14.44
CA CYS A 249 31.65 -17.04 -14.61
C CYS A 249 32.73 -18.02 -15.02
N SER A 250 32.55 -19.27 -14.59
CA SER A 250 33.40 -20.38 -15.00
C SER A 250 33.53 -20.42 -16.53
N PRO A 251 34.74 -20.64 -17.09
CA PRO A 251 34.94 -20.73 -18.53
C PRO A 251 34.12 -21.85 -19.18
N HIS A 252 33.71 -22.85 -18.40
CA HIS A 252 32.86 -23.95 -18.87
C HIS A 252 31.38 -23.57 -19.02
N ARG A 253 30.95 -22.48 -18.37
CA ARG A 253 29.56 -22.00 -18.42
C ARG A 253 29.56 -20.47 -18.41
N PRO A 254 29.60 -19.82 -19.60
CA PRO A 254 29.68 -18.37 -19.68
C PRO A 254 28.49 -17.74 -18.96
N CYS A 255 28.71 -16.56 -18.38
CA CYS A 255 27.65 -15.82 -17.72
C CYS A 255 26.47 -15.62 -18.67
N GLY A 256 25.26 -15.56 -18.09
CA GLY A 256 24.17 -14.86 -18.75
C GLY A 256 24.62 -13.43 -19.05
N GLU A 257 25.01 -13.16 -20.28
CA GLU A 257 25.25 -11.81 -20.73
C GLU A 257 23.90 -11.14 -20.99
N LEU A 258 23.60 -10.08 -20.25
CA LEU A 258 22.40 -9.27 -20.49
C LEU A 258 22.54 -8.39 -21.75
N LYS A 259 23.46 -8.73 -22.68
CA LYS A 259 23.90 -7.92 -23.84
C LYS A 259 22.84 -7.64 -24.90
N SER A 260 21.81 -8.48 -25.01
CA SER A 260 20.86 -8.44 -26.12
C SER A 260 19.41 -8.17 -25.69
N TRP A 261 19.19 -7.83 -24.43
CA TRP A 261 17.84 -7.71 -23.90
C TRP A 261 17.32 -6.29 -24.08
N PRO A 262 16.03 -6.11 -24.44
CA PRO A 262 15.43 -4.77 -24.50
C PRO A 262 15.70 -4.08 -23.16
N ARG A 263 16.48 -2.99 -23.20
CA ARG A 263 17.13 -2.43 -22.01
C ARG A 263 16.14 -2.03 -20.93
N PHE A 264 14.88 -1.79 -21.28
CA PHE A 264 13.77 -1.54 -20.36
C PHE A 264 13.00 -2.83 -20.01
N THR A 265 13.70 -3.80 -19.42
CA THR A 265 13.13 -5.08 -18.98
C THR A 265 12.99 -5.11 -17.46
N VAL A 266 11.83 -5.53 -16.96
CA VAL A 266 11.60 -5.84 -15.55
C VAL A 266 12.09 -7.25 -15.23
N TYR A 267 12.85 -7.37 -14.14
CA TYR A 267 13.24 -8.61 -13.52
C TYR A 267 12.60 -8.73 -12.15
N PHE A 268 12.31 -9.95 -11.72
CA PHE A 268 11.85 -10.26 -10.38
C PHE A 268 13.03 -10.72 -9.52
N ILE A 269 13.08 -10.25 -8.27
CA ILE A 269 14.14 -10.61 -7.32
C ILE A 269 13.69 -11.84 -6.54
N PHE A 270 14.43 -12.95 -6.62
CA PHE A 270 14.11 -14.23 -5.95
C PHE A 270 14.95 -14.48 -4.71
N ALA A 271 16.18 -13.98 -4.69
CA ALA A 271 17.05 -14.04 -3.53
C ALA A 271 17.93 -12.79 -3.45
N GLU A 272 18.42 -12.48 -2.26
CA GLU A 272 19.33 -11.36 -1.98
C GLU A 272 20.45 -11.84 -1.07
N ASP A 273 21.70 -11.65 -1.49
CA ASP A 273 22.89 -11.79 -0.66
C ASP A 273 23.35 -10.40 -0.24
N ARG A 274 23.17 -10.11 1.06
CA ARG A 274 23.48 -8.80 1.64
C ARG A 274 24.96 -8.55 1.82
N GLU A 275 25.77 -9.61 1.93
CA GLU A 275 27.21 -9.45 2.16
C GLU A 275 27.92 -9.01 0.89
N THR A 276 27.44 -9.49 -0.26
CA THR A 276 27.98 -9.15 -1.59
C THR A 276 27.16 -8.09 -2.32
N ASP A 277 26.08 -7.59 -1.72
CA ASP A 277 25.06 -6.73 -2.33
C ASP A 277 24.63 -7.24 -3.71
N ARG A 278 24.20 -8.51 -3.76
CA ARG A 278 23.77 -9.16 -4.99
C ARG A 278 22.37 -9.73 -4.91
N TYR A 279 21.72 -9.72 -6.06
CA TYR A 279 20.32 -10.09 -6.19
C TYR A 279 20.18 -11.15 -7.27
N LEU A 280 19.56 -12.27 -6.92
CA LEU A 280 19.23 -13.32 -7.86
C LEU A 280 17.98 -12.91 -8.63
N LEU A 281 18.12 -12.77 -9.94
CA LEU A 281 17.05 -12.31 -10.81
C LEU A 281 16.43 -13.47 -11.60
N SER A 282 15.13 -13.36 -11.85
CA SER A 282 14.46 -14.11 -12.91
C SER A 282 13.55 -13.21 -13.72
N GLN A 283 13.25 -13.69 -14.91
CA GLN A 283 12.32 -13.06 -15.83
C GLN A 283 10.88 -13.51 -15.60
N GLY A 284 10.71 -14.73 -15.08
CA GLY A 284 9.41 -15.27 -14.72
C GLY A 284 8.98 -14.81 -13.34
N TYR A 285 7.69 -14.50 -13.20
CA TYR A 285 7.09 -14.28 -11.89
C TYR A 285 6.97 -15.58 -11.10
N ASN A 286 6.75 -16.72 -11.76
CA ASN A 286 6.57 -18.00 -11.12
C ASN A 286 7.54 -19.05 -11.69
N LEU A 287 8.29 -19.71 -10.81
CA LEU A 287 9.25 -20.75 -11.15
C LEU A 287 8.70 -22.18 -10.97
N THR A 288 7.44 -22.36 -10.51
CA THR A 288 6.84 -23.69 -10.28
C THR A 288 6.49 -24.45 -11.56
N THR A 289 6.17 -23.75 -12.64
CA THR A 289 5.68 -24.36 -13.87
C THR A 289 6.85 -24.97 -14.63
N GLY A 290 6.68 -26.17 -15.19
CA GLY A 290 7.67 -26.83 -16.08
C GLY A 290 8.07 -26.03 -17.33
N THR A 291 7.57 -24.80 -17.46
CA THR A 291 8.19 -23.73 -18.23
C THR A 291 9.61 -23.53 -17.73
N ARG A 292 10.59 -23.91 -18.54
CA ARG A 292 12.03 -23.70 -18.30
C ARG A 292 12.39 -22.21 -18.35
N LEU A 293 11.74 -21.37 -17.53
CA LEU A 293 12.18 -20.00 -17.32
C LEU A 293 13.43 -20.07 -16.45
N PRO A 294 14.61 -19.73 -17.00
CA PRO A 294 15.85 -19.85 -16.26
C PRO A 294 15.95 -18.74 -15.23
N LEU A 295 16.70 -19.00 -14.17
CA LEU A 295 17.29 -17.91 -13.39
C LEU A 295 18.29 -17.16 -14.28
N VAL A 296 18.28 -15.84 -14.19
CA VAL A 296 19.19 -14.98 -14.97
C VAL A 296 20.60 -15.04 -14.39
N GLY A 297 20.69 -15.12 -13.05
CA GLY A 297 21.93 -15.05 -12.29
C GLY A 297 21.89 -13.95 -11.24
N TRP A 298 23.01 -13.81 -10.54
CA TRP A 298 23.24 -12.83 -9.49
C TRP A 298 23.78 -11.53 -10.08
N VAL A 299 23.11 -10.42 -9.79
CA VAL A 299 23.47 -9.08 -10.27
C VAL A 299 23.77 -8.18 -9.08
N LYS A 300 24.85 -7.37 -9.16
CA LYS A 300 25.19 -6.39 -8.12
C LYS A 300 24.12 -5.31 -7.99
N GLY A 301 23.84 -4.87 -6.77
CA GLY A 301 22.85 -3.84 -6.46
C GLY A 301 23.10 -2.54 -7.22
N GLU A 302 24.36 -2.10 -7.31
CA GLU A 302 24.77 -0.90 -8.06
C GLU A 302 24.42 -0.93 -9.57
N ASN A 303 24.23 -2.12 -10.13
CA ASN A 303 23.92 -2.36 -11.54
C ASN A 303 22.42 -2.49 -11.81
N MET A 304 21.58 -2.26 -10.80
CA MET A 304 20.14 -2.31 -10.94
C MET A 304 19.45 -1.15 -10.21
N ILE A 305 18.20 -0.93 -10.55
CA ILE A 305 17.32 0.02 -9.89
C ILE A 305 16.16 -0.80 -9.30
N PRO A 306 16.08 -0.93 -7.97
CA PRO A 306 14.98 -1.65 -7.35
C PRO A 306 13.68 -0.90 -7.58
N TRP A 307 12.66 -1.61 -8.05
CA TRP A 307 11.31 -1.10 -8.23
C TRP A 307 10.38 -1.82 -7.25
N ASN A 308 10.32 -1.28 -6.04
CA ASN A 308 9.56 -1.83 -4.92
C ASN A 308 8.13 -1.26 -4.81
N THR A 309 7.62 -0.67 -5.88
CA THR A 309 6.22 -0.23 -5.99
C THR A 309 5.53 -1.05 -7.09
N ASN A 310 4.21 -0.94 -7.18
CA ASN A 310 3.45 -1.32 -8.38
C ASN A 310 2.91 -0.08 -9.10
N LEU A 311 3.38 1.12 -8.74
CA LEU A 311 2.89 2.36 -9.30
C LEU A 311 3.60 2.64 -10.62
N GLY A 312 2.83 3.12 -11.58
CA GLY A 312 3.33 3.71 -12.80
C GLY A 312 2.54 4.96 -13.13
N ILE A 313 3.01 5.65 -14.15
CA ILE A 313 2.30 6.78 -14.74
C ILE A 313 2.27 6.64 -16.25
N ARG A 314 1.28 7.29 -16.85
CA ARG A 314 1.29 7.63 -18.26
C ARG A 314 0.74 9.04 -18.46
N PRO A 315 1.07 9.70 -19.58
CA PRO A 315 0.33 10.86 -20.01
C PRO A 315 -1.17 10.58 -20.11
N LYS A 316 -1.97 11.52 -19.63
CA LYS A 316 -3.41 11.53 -19.80
C LYS A 316 -3.69 12.06 -21.20
N ASN A 317 -4.28 11.23 -22.05
CA ASN A 317 -4.87 11.68 -23.29
C ASN A 317 -6.23 11.04 -23.43
N ASP A 318 -7.28 11.81 -23.13
CA ASP A 318 -8.64 11.32 -23.26
C ASP A 318 -9.17 11.45 -24.69
N SER A 319 -8.42 12.13 -25.58
CA SER A 319 -8.80 12.45 -26.96
C SER A 319 -7.86 11.78 -27.97
N TRP A 320 -8.37 10.77 -28.68
CA TRP A 320 -7.66 10.15 -29.80
C TRP A 320 -7.36 11.13 -30.96
N LYS A 321 -7.99 12.32 -30.97
CA LYS A 321 -7.81 13.34 -32.00
C LYS A 321 -6.67 14.32 -31.72
N GLU A 322 -6.19 14.40 -30.48
CA GLU A 322 -5.12 15.30 -30.04
C GLU A 322 -3.84 14.53 -29.73
N ALA A 323 -3.61 13.42 -30.45
CA ALA A 323 -2.68 12.37 -30.08
C ALA A 323 -1.21 12.81 -29.85
N ASP A 324 -0.79 14.00 -30.33
CA ASP A 324 0.63 14.35 -30.40
C ASP A 324 1.00 15.75 -29.83
N THR A 325 0.09 16.45 -29.15
CA THR A 325 0.36 17.84 -28.72
C THR A 325 0.79 17.97 -27.27
N GLU A 326 0.29 17.12 -26.37
CA GLU A 326 0.66 17.19 -24.96
C GLU A 326 1.96 16.46 -24.69
N ILE A 327 2.91 17.17 -24.10
CA ILE A 327 4.24 16.69 -23.80
C ILE A 327 4.46 16.81 -22.31
N ILE A 328 4.74 15.69 -21.66
CA ILE A 328 5.23 15.68 -20.27
C ILE A 328 6.75 15.84 -20.31
N THR A 329 7.28 16.71 -19.47
CA THR A 329 8.73 16.89 -19.33
C THR A 329 9.24 16.12 -18.12
N GLY A 330 10.19 15.20 -18.34
CA GLY A 330 10.99 14.56 -17.31
C GLY A 330 12.36 15.22 -17.16
N TYR A 331 12.81 15.45 -15.94
CA TYR A 331 14.06 16.13 -15.61
C TYR A 331 15.04 15.14 -14.97
N HIS A 332 16.33 15.23 -15.27
CA HIS A 332 17.32 14.28 -14.72
C HIS A 332 17.53 14.40 -13.22
N THR A 333 17.39 15.60 -12.68
CA THR A 333 17.54 15.87 -11.24
C THR A 333 16.33 16.64 -10.72
N LEU A 334 16.08 16.53 -9.41
CA LEU A 334 15.03 17.30 -8.75
C LEU A 334 15.30 18.80 -8.83
N GLU A 335 16.57 19.21 -8.78
CA GLU A 335 17.00 20.60 -8.92
C GLU A 335 16.68 21.15 -10.32
N ASP A 336 16.94 20.37 -11.37
CA ASP A 336 16.59 20.75 -12.74
C ASP A 336 15.07 20.89 -12.92
N ALA A 337 14.30 20.03 -12.26
CA ALA A 337 12.85 20.08 -12.25
C ALA A 337 12.33 21.34 -11.53
N LYS A 338 12.92 21.69 -10.38
CA LYS A 338 12.60 22.91 -9.62
C LYS A 338 12.97 24.19 -10.36
N GLN A 339 14.05 24.14 -11.16
CA GLN A 339 14.52 25.25 -11.99
C GLN A 339 13.88 25.28 -13.38
N ASN A 340 13.03 24.31 -13.69
CA ASN A 340 12.33 24.19 -14.98
C ASN A 340 13.31 24.20 -16.18
N LYS A 341 14.44 23.50 -16.06
CA LYS A 341 15.45 23.40 -17.13
C LYS A 341 14.93 22.61 -18.33
N ALA A 342 15.72 22.55 -19.41
CA ALA A 342 15.43 21.64 -20.51
C ALA A 342 15.42 20.19 -19.98
N GLY A 343 14.29 19.51 -20.16
CA GLY A 343 14.12 18.09 -19.82
C GLY A 343 13.77 17.25 -21.04
N ILE A 344 13.63 15.94 -20.81
CA ILE A 344 13.21 14.97 -21.83
C ILE A 344 11.70 15.01 -21.99
N LYS A 345 11.25 15.02 -23.23
CA LYS A 345 9.84 15.08 -23.60
C LYS A 345 9.28 13.67 -23.76
N LEU A 346 8.27 13.33 -22.98
CA LEU A 346 7.48 12.10 -23.10
C LEU A 346 6.24 12.40 -23.94
N LEU A 347 6.07 11.63 -25.01
CA LEU A 347 4.93 11.75 -25.92
C LEU A 347 3.65 11.22 -25.26
N SER A 348 2.57 11.99 -25.36
CA SER A 348 1.23 11.59 -24.94
C SER A 348 0.54 10.68 -25.97
N GLY A 349 -0.73 10.35 -25.74
CA GLY A 349 -1.56 9.57 -26.66
C GLY A 349 -1.81 8.12 -26.20
N ASN A 350 -2.69 7.43 -26.92
CA ASN A 350 -3.12 6.08 -26.55
C ASN A 350 -2.04 5.01 -26.81
N ILE A 351 -0.90 5.38 -27.38
CA ILE A 351 0.20 4.45 -27.67
C ILE A 351 0.69 3.72 -26.41
N TRP A 352 0.50 4.31 -25.23
CA TRP A 352 0.86 3.68 -23.96
C TRP A 352 0.15 2.35 -23.74
N TYR A 353 -1.12 2.22 -24.17
CA TYR A 353 -1.87 0.96 -24.13
C TYR A 353 -1.33 -0.13 -25.07
N THR A 354 -0.26 0.14 -25.83
CA THR A 354 0.44 -0.89 -26.63
C THR A 354 1.68 -1.43 -25.94
N TYR A 355 2.11 -0.82 -24.83
CA TYR A 355 3.33 -1.19 -24.13
C TYR A 355 3.04 -2.10 -22.95
N GLU A 356 3.85 -3.15 -22.82
CA GLU A 356 3.78 -4.08 -21.68
C GLU A 356 4.14 -3.39 -20.35
N LEU A 357 4.96 -2.34 -20.42
CA LEU A 357 5.49 -1.60 -19.27
C LEU A 357 5.28 -0.11 -19.48
N HIS A 358 4.48 0.49 -18.61
CA HIS A 358 4.34 1.95 -18.51
C HIS A 358 5.47 2.51 -17.63
N VAL A 359 5.55 3.84 -17.49
CA VAL A 359 6.64 4.52 -16.76
C VAL A 359 6.58 4.18 -15.26
N PRO A 360 7.49 3.35 -14.71
CA PRO A 360 7.47 2.94 -13.31
C PRO A 360 7.78 4.12 -12.40
N VAL A 361 7.00 4.28 -11.33
CA VAL A 361 7.25 5.25 -10.26
C VAL A 361 8.04 4.58 -9.16
N LEU A 362 9.23 5.10 -8.86
CA LEU A 362 10.04 4.68 -7.73
C LEU A 362 9.48 5.23 -6.43
N GLU A 363 9.22 6.54 -6.40
CA GLU A 363 8.72 7.25 -5.24
C GLU A 363 8.08 8.61 -5.63
N LYS A 364 7.46 9.24 -4.65
CA LYS A 364 6.84 10.56 -4.73
C LYS A 364 7.65 11.51 -3.83
N VAL A 365 8.26 12.56 -4.38
CA VAL A 365 9.14 13.48 -3.64
C VAL A 365 8.90 14.93 -4.06
N ASP A 366 8.66 15.82 -3.09
CA ASP A 366 8.49 17.27 -3.29
C ASP A 366 7.48 17.69 -4.38
N GLY A 367 6.40 16.92 -4.60
CA GLY A 367 5.43 17.18 -5.67
C GLY A 367 5.87 16.69 -7.06
N TYR A 368 6.86 15.80 -7.11
CA TYR A 368 7.34 15.14 -8.32
C TYR A 368 7.23 13.61 -8.18
N TYR A 369 6.96 12.95 -9.29
CA TYR A 369 7.21 11.53 -9.44
C TYR A 369 8.70 11.31 -9.75
N HIS A 370 9.39 10.55 -8.93
CA HIS A 370 10.69 9.98 -9.27
C HIS A 370 10.42 8.68 -10.02
N VAL A 371 10.78 8.63 -11.30
CA VAL A 371 10.41 7.56 -12.23
C VAL A 371 11.62 6.97 -12.93
N ILE A 372 11.44 5.83 -13.58
CA ILE A 372 12.42 5.25 -14.49
C ILE A 372 11.83 5.25 -15.91
N ALA A 373 12.59 5.71 -16.89
CA ALA A 373 12.19 5.64 -18.30
C ALA A 373 13.40 5.41 -19.22
N PRO A 374 13.19 4.94 -20.46
CA PRO A 374 14.23 4.97 -21.47
C PRO A 374 14.61 6.43 -21.85
N ASN A 375 15.89 6.68 -22.11
CA ASN A 375 16.46 7.99 -22.50
C ASN A 375 16.05 8.47 -23.90
N THR A 376 15.17 7.78 -24.62
CA THR A 376 14.81 8.23 -25.97
C THR A 376 13.73 9.29 -25.89
N SER A 377 14.04 10.48 -26.42
CA SER A 377 13.09 11.59 -26.62
C SER A 377 12.00 11.30 -27.65
N VAL A 378 11.96 10.07 -28.17
CA VAL A 378 11.12 9.63 -29.28
C VAL A 378 10.63 8.23 -28.93
N SER A 379 9.36 7.97 -29.25
CA SER A 379 8.55 6.79 -28.93
C SER A 379 9.30 5.49 -28.59
N VAL A 380 8.81 4.70 -27.62
CA VAL A 380 9.38 3.39 -27.23
C VAL A 380 9.57 2.45 -28.44
N LYS A 381 8.84 2.65 -29.54
CA LYS A 381 9.00 1.92 -30.81
C LYS A 381 10.36 2.13 -31.49
N GLU A 382 11.08 3.22 -31.23
CA GLU A 382 12.41 3.45 -31.81
C GLU A 382 13.53 2.72 -31.04
N CYS A 383 13.18 2.01 -29.95
CA CYS A 383 14.11 1.15 -29.21
C CYS A 383 14.50 -0.15 -29.91
N ASP A 384 14.04 -0.39 -31.15
CA ASP A 384 14.39 -1.58 -31.92
C ASP A 384 15.89 -1.65 -32.26
N LYS A 385 16.60 -0.51 -32.21
CA LYS A 385 18.06 -0.50 -32.24
C LYS A 385 18.60 -0.70 -30.81
N PRO A 386 19.41 -1.76 -30.56
CA PRO A 386 19.88 -2.12 -29.21
C PRO A 386 20.62 -1.02 -28.45
N PHE A 387 21.02 0.05 -29.13
CA PHE A 387 22.04 0.98 -28.65
C PHE A 387 21.48 2.28 -28.08
N GLU A 388 20.23 2.64 -28.39
CA GLU A 388 19.71 3.99 -28.12
C GLU A 388 18.90 4.10 -26.81
N CYS A 389 18.34 3.00 -26.31
CA CYS A 389 17.48 3.06 -25.12
C CYS A 389 18.25 2.77 -23.84
N ARG A 390 18.70 3.81 -23.14
CA ARG A 390 19.28 3.68 -21.78
C ARG A 390 18.21 3.81 -20.72
N VAL A 391 18.24 2.97 -19.70
CA VAL A 391 17.36 3.12 -18.53
C VAL A 391 17.93 4.20 -17.63
N MET A 392 17.16 5.26 -17.39
CA MET A 392 17.54 6.36 -16.51
C MET A 392 16.40 6.74 -15.58
N ASP A 393 16.75 7.36 -14.47
CA ASP A 393 15.83 8.00 -13.54
C ASP A 393 15.50 9.44 -13.98
N PHE A 394 14.25 9.84 -13.73
CA PHE A 394 13.74 11.18 -14.01
C PHE A 394 12.81 11.65 -12.91
N TYR A 395 12.62 12.97 -12.85
CA TYR A 395 11.63 13.64 -12.03
C TYR A 395 10.56 14.23 -12.94
N ILE A 396 9.29 13.95 -12.68
CA ILE A 396 8.16 14.46 -13.46
C ILE A 396 7.21 15.19 -12.51
N PRO A 397 6.84 16.47 -12.78
CA PRO A 397 5.90 17.20 -11.93
C PRO A 397 4.57 16.46 -11.79
N MET A 398 4.02 16.42 -10.58
CA MET A 398 2.70 15.85 -10.35
C MET A 398 1.62 16.79 -10.90
N ASP A 399 0.99 16.37 -12.00
CA ASP A 399 -0.12 17.10 -12.59
C ASP A 399 -1.25 16.12 -12.93
N ALA A 400 -2.29 16.08 -12.09
CA ALA A 400 -3.43 15.17 -12.27
C ALA A 400 -4.28 15.48 -13.53
N GLN A 401 -4.08 16.64 -14.17
CA GLN A 401 -4.72 16.96 -15.45
C GLN A 401 -3.98 16.34 -16.62
N LYS A 402 -2.66 16.18 -16.50
CA LYS A 402 -1.78 15.69 -17.58
C LYS A 402 -1.29 14.28 -17.40
N ILE A 403 -1.35 13.76 -16.18
CA ILE A 403 -0.76 12.48 -15.80
C ILE A 403 -1.86 11.60 -15.22
N GLN A 404 -1.95 10.39 -15.76
CA GLN A 404 -2.71 9.31 -15.17
C GLN A 404 -1.79 8.46 -14.29
N GLU A 405 -2.09 8.39 -13.00
CA GLU A 405 -1.46 7.40 -12.12
C GLU A 405 -2.13 6.04 -12.33
N GLU A 406 -1.31 5.01 -12.41
CA GLU A 406 -1.74 3.63 -12.69
C GLU A 406 -1.06 2.65 -11.75
N MET A 407 -1.67 1.48 -11.63
CA MET A 407 -1.14 0.37 -10.88
C MET A 407 -0.98 -0.86 -11.76
N MET A 408 0.22 -1.44 -11.69
CA MET A 408 0.52 -2.72 -12.30
C MET A 408 -0.01 -3.86 -11.44
N MET A 409 -0.85 -4.71 -12.01
CA MET A 409 -1.40 -5.90 -11.34
C MET A 409 -1.29 -7.12 -12.25
N ILE A 410 -1.01 -8.30 -11.68
CA ILE A 410 -1.17 -9.56 -12.41
C ILE A 410 -2.65 -9.92 -12.46
N GLU A 411 -3.09 -10.58 -13.52
CA GLU A 411 -4.46 -11.05 -13.73
C GLU A 411 -5.06 -11.75 -12.51
N GLN A 412 -4.30 -12.66 -11.89
CA GLN A 412 -4.72 -13.39 -10.69
C GLN A 412 -5.06 -12.48 -9.50
N HIS A 413 -4.40 -11.32 -9.39
CA HIS A 413 -4.72 -10.37 -8.33
C HIS A 413 -6.04 -9.65 -8.63
N ILE A 414 -6.27 -9.24 -9.89
CA ILE A 414 -7.55 -8.63 -10.30
C ILE A 414 -8.70 -9.60 -10.06
N ASP A 415 -8.54 -10.88 -10.43
CA ASP A 415 -9.53 -11.93 -10.18
C ASP A 415 -9.88 -12.10 -8.71
N ARG A 416 -8.88 -12.04 -7.81
CA ARG A 416 -9.11 -12.09 -6.37
C ARG A 416 -9.93 -10.88 -5.90
N TRP A 417 -9.57 -9.69 -6.36
CA TRP A 417 -10.33 -8.47 -6.06
C TRP A 417 -11.77 -8.55 -6.58
N ILE A 418 -12.00 -9.04 -7.80
CA ILE A 418 -13.36 -9.25 -8.33
C ILE A 418 -14.15 -10.20 -7.43
N LYS A 419 -13.58 -11.36 -7.07
CA LYS A 419 -14.24 -12.36 -6.20
C LYS A 419 -14.55 -11.79 -4.81
N LEU A 420 -13.63 -11.01 -4.26
CA LEU A 420 -13.84 -10.33 -2.99
C LEU A 420 -15.01 -9.34 -3.08
N LEU A 421 -14.91 -8.38 -4.01
CA LEU A 421 -15.91 -7.32 -4.15
C LEU A 421 -17.28 -7.94 -4.50
N ALA A 422 -17.30 -9.11 -5.15
CA ALA A 422 -18.51 -9.91 -5.35
C ALA A 422 -19.11 -10.40 -4.02
N ARG A 423 -18.33 -10.98 -3.12
CA ARG A 423 -18.81 -11.38 -1.78
C ARG A 423 -19.31 -10.19 -0.97
N ILE A 424 -18.56 -9.08 -0.98
CA ILE A 424 -18.95 -7.86 -0.25
C ILE A 424 -20.26 -7.28 -0.82
N SER A 425 -20.38 -7.18 -2.14
CA SER A 425 -21.60 -6.66 -2.79
C SER A 425 -22.84 -7.57 -2.59
N GLN A 426 -22.66 -8.87 -2.34
CA GLN A 426 -23.75 -9.78 -2.02
C GLN A 426 -24.32 -9.57 -0.60
N ALA A 427 -23.60 -8.90 0.29
CA ALA A 427 -24.07 -8.51 1.63
C ALA A 427 -25.21 -7.45 1.59
N ARG A 428 -25.80 -7.15 0.43
CA ARG A 428 -26.96 -6.27 0.27
C ARG A 428 -28.27 -6.86 0.77
N GLY A 429 -28.36 -8.17 0.93
CA GLY A 429 -29.54 -8.83 1.49
C GLY A 429 -29.54 -8.82 3.03
N GLY A 430 -30.71 -8.76 3.66
CA GLY A 430 -30.86 -8.94 5.11
C GLY A 430 -30.93 -7.64 5.93
N SER A 431 -30.84 -7.80 7.25
CA SER A 431 -30.88 -6.68 8.20
C SER A 431 -29.59 -5.86 8.11
N VAL A 432 -29.66 -4.55 8.38
CA VAL A 432 -28.48 -3.65 8.38
C VAL A 432 -27.35 -4.20 9.24
N GLN A 433 -27.67 -4.80 10.39
CA GLN A 433 -26.70 -5.43 11.26
C GLN A 433 -25.94 -6.57 10.59
N LYS A 434 -26.66 -7.46 9.88
CA LYS A 434 -26.03 -8.56 9.14
C LYS A 434 -25.15 -8.05 8.00
N LYS A 435 -25.57 -6.99 7.29
CA LYS A 435 -24.74 -6.35 6.27
C LYS A 435 -23.41 -5.85 6.83
N ARG A 436 -23.43 -5.23 8.02
CA ARG A 436 -22.23 -4.73 8.71
C ARG A 436 -21.29 -5.86 9.13
N GLU A 437 -21.86 -6.93 9.71
CA GLU A 437 -21.13 -8.15 10.06
C GLU A 437 -20.38 -8.72 8.86
N ASP A 438 -21.13 -9.02 7.79
CA ASP A 438 -20.58 -9.62 6.58
C ASP A 438 -19.53 -8.71 5.93
N PHE A 439 -19.78 -7.40 5.88
CA PHE A 439 -18.83 -6.45 5.31
C PHE A 439 -17.49 -6.43 6.05
N VAL A 440 -17.52 -6.35 7.39
CA VAL A 440 -16.30 -6.28 8.22
C VAL A 440 -15.53 -7.60 8.17
N GLU A 441 -16.24 -8.73 8.28
CA GLU A 441 -15.63 -10.07 8.20
C GLU A 441 -14.91 -10.28 6.86
N LEU A 442 -15.58 -9.98 5.75
CA LEU A 442 -15.02 -10.11 4.40
C LEU A 442 -13.84 -9.16 4.15
N LEU A 443 -13.89 -7.94 4.67
CA LEU A 443 -12.79 -6.98 4.55
C LEU A 443 -11.54 -7.46 5.29
N ILE A 444 -11.70 -8.00 6.51
CA ILE A 444 -10.59 -8.55 7.30
C ILE A 444 -10.01 -9.79 6.61
N GLU A 445 -10.87 -10.71 6.16
CA GLU A 445 -10.46 -11.91 5.43
C GLU A 445 -9.61 -11.57 4.20
N GLU A 446 -9.96 -10.51 3.46
CA GLU A 446 -9.15 -10.09 2.31
C GLU A 446 -7.83 -9.46 2.69
N ILE A 447 -7.85 -8.50 3.61
CA ILE A 447 -6.61 -7.81 4.00
C ILE A 447 -5.62 -8.87 4.51
N GLN A 448 -6.13 -9.90 5.20
CA GLN A 448 -5.35 -11.08 5.53
C GLN A 448 -4.85 -11.84 4.30
N GLY A 449 -5.71 -12.12 3.32
CA GLY A 449 -5.33 -12.80 2.08
C GLY A 449 -4.28 -12.05 1.24
N VAL A 450 -4.30 -10.70 1.26
CA VAL A 450 -3.36 -9.84 0.52
C VAL A 450 -2.05 -9.67 1.27
N LEU A 451 -2.10 -9.43 2.58
CA LEU A 451 -0.90 -9.22 3.39
C LEU A 451 -0.16 -10.52 3.70
N GLY A 452 -0.86 -11.66 3.65
CA GLY A 452 -0.30 -12.98 3.96
C GLY A 452 0.00 -13.13 5.45
N ASP A 453 0.93 -14.01 5.77
CA ASP A 453 1.30 -14.31 7.15
C ASP A 453 2.14 -13.20 7.81
N PRO A 454 2.04 -13.04 9.14
CA PRO A 454 1.21 -13.79 10.08
C PRO A 454 -0.27 -13.41 9.99
N PRO A 455 -1.19 -14.31 10.43
CA PRO A 455 -2.60 -13.98 10.54
C PRO A 455 -2.80 -12.75 11.43
N ILE A 456 -3.45 -11.76 10.85
CA ILE A 456 -4.00 -10.59 11.49
C ILE A 456 -4.99 -11.09 12.54
N SER A 457 -4.55 -11.09 13.80
CA SER A 457 -5.38 -11.43 14.96
C SER A 457 -6.34 -10.27 15.26
N LEU A 458 -7.23 -9.98 14.32
CA LEU A 458 -8.32 -9.04 14.55
C LEU A 458 -9.49 -9.81 15.13
N THR A 459 -9.71 -9.62 16.42
CA THR A 459 -11.06 -9.85 16.95
C THR A 459 -11.95 -8.70 16.46
N VAL A 460 -13.24 -8.96 16.26
CA VAL A 460 -14.25 -7.95 15.88
C VAL A 460 -14.26 -6.72 16.83
N ASN A 461 -13.70 -6.88 18.04
CA ASN A 461 -13.60 -5.85 19.06
C ASN A 461 -12.40 -4.90 18.87
N ASP A 462 -11.38 -5.28 18.09
CA ASP A 462 -10.15 -4.48 17.92
C ASP A 462 -10.27 -3.49 16.76
N LYS A 463 -11.17 -2.51 16.94
CA LYS A 463 -11.55 -1.52 15.92
C LYS A 463 -10.39 -0.62 15.47
N THR A 464 -9.35 -0.49 16.29
CA THR A 464 -8.16 0.33 16.02
C THR A 464 -7.09 -0.42 15.25
N ALA A 465 -6.91 -1.72 15.51
CA ALA A 465 -5.86 -2.50 14.88
C ALA A 465 -6.03 -2.61 13.36
N LEU A 466 -7.27 -2.75 12.85
CA LEU A 466 -7.49 -2.81 11.39
C LEU A 466 -7.08 -1.50 10.72
N GLN A 467 -7.43 -0.37 11.32
CA GLN A 467 -7.06 0.95 10.78
C GLN A 467 -5.54 1.11 10.75
N THR A 468 -4.85 0.72 11.82
CA THR A 468 -3.38 0.76 11.88
C THR A 468 -2.74 -0.15 10.84
N ILE A 469 -3.30 -1.34 10.60
CA ILE A 469 -2.83 -2.26 9.55
C ILE A 469 -3.05 -1.62 8.17
N LEU A 470 -4.25 -1.11 7.90
CA LEU A 470 -4.57 -0.43 6.64
C LEU A 470 -3.65 0.76 6.39
N GLU A 471 -3.38 1.59 7.40
CA GLU A 471 -2.48 2.74 7.29
C GLU A 471 -1.03 2.31 7.05
N ARG A 472 -0.56 1.29 7.77
CA ARG A 472 0.80 0.73 7.62
C ARG A 472 1.01 0.09 6.26
N HIS A 473 -0.04 -0.49 5.68
CA HIS A 473 0.02 -1.24 4.44
C HIS A 473 -0.69 -0.53 3.27
N LYS A 474 -1.08 0.74 3.42
CA LYS A 474 -1.79 1.49 2.39
C LYS A 474 -1.02 1.56 1.07
N SER A 475 0.31 1.65 1.14
CA SER A 475 1.19 1.69 -0.04
C SER A 475 1.24 0.38 -0.82
N VAL A 476 0.70 -0.70 -0.24
CA VAL A 476 0.78 -2.07 -0.75
C VAL A 476 -0.52 -2.50 -1.39
N LEU A 477 -1.62 -2.07 -0.78
CA LEU A 477 -2.95 -2.42 -1.22
C LEU A 477 -3.20 -1.74 -2.57
N PRO A 478 -3.74 -2.46 -3.55
CA PRO A 478 -4.09 -1.88 -4.84
C PRO A 478 -5.35 -1.04 -4.70
N MET A 479 -5.17 0.13 -4.11
CA MET A 479 -6.23 1.03 -3.68
C MET A 479 -5.82 2.46 -3.96
N ARG A 480 -6.82 3.30 -4.18
CA ARG A 480 -6.58 4.72 -4.39
C ARG A 480 -6.26 5.43 -3.08
N GLU A 481 -5.42 6.45 -3.16
CA GLU A 481 -4.99 7.21 -1.98
C GLU A 481 -6.19 7.80 -1.21
N GLN A 482 -7.24 8.21 -1.91
CA GLN A 482 -8.49 8.71 -1.35
C GLN A 482 -9.63 7.70 -1.51
N SER A 483 -9.37 6.43 -1.19
CA SER A 483 -10.37 5.36 -1.27
C SER A 483 -11.58 5.66 -0.36
N PRO A 484 -12.81 5.67 -0.91
CA PRO A 484 -14.04 5.72 -0.13
C PRO A 484 -14.22 4.51 0.78
N LEU A 485 -13.61 3.38 0.46
CA LEU A 485 -13.63 2.20 1.32
C LEU A 485 -12.77 2.42 2.56
N LEU A 486 -11.53 2.90 2.38
CA LEU A 486 -10.57 3.08 3.47
C LEU A 486 -10.78 4.32 4.34
N GLN A 487 -11.66 5.24 3.94
CA GLN A 487 -11.99 6.36 4.85
C GLN A 487 -12.84 5.90 6.05
N TYR A 488 -13.45 4.72 6.01
CA TYR A 488 -14.23 4.17 7.12
C TYR A 488 -13.37 3.25 7.99
N SER A 489 -13.34 3.52 9.29
CA SER A 489 -12.87 2.57 10.27
C SER A 489 -13.91 1.46 10.47
N VAL A 490 -13.51 0.34 11.07
CA VAL A 490 -14.45 -0.72 11.51
C VAL A 490 -15.54 -0.13 12.40
N ALA A 491 -15.18 0.80 13.30
CA ALA A 491 -16.12 1.49 14.17
C ALA A 491 -17.18 2.26 13.37
N ASP A 492 -16.74 2.98 12.34
CA ASP A 492 -17.64 3.75 11.48
C ASP A 492 -18.65 2.81 10.81
N ILE A 493 -18.19 1.70 10.22
CA ILE A 493 -19.06 0.72 9.53
C ILE A 493 -20.14 0.17 10.48
N TRP A 494 -19.77 -0.15 11.72
CA TRP A 494 -20.74 -0.65 12.72
C TRP A 494 -21.82 0.37 13.10
N THR A 495 -21.49 1.65 13.04
CA THR A 495 -22.39 2.74 13.46
C THR A 495 -23.04 3.49 12.29
N MET A 496 -22.60 3.24 11.04
CA MET A 496 -23.06 4.00 9.87
C MET A 496 -24.52 3.72 9.57
N GLU A 497 -25.24 4.74 9.13
CA GLU A 497 -26.64 4.60 8.74
C GLU A 497 -26.83 3.58 7.62
N GLY A 498 -27.95 2.87 7.63
CA GLY A 498 -28.22 1.80 6.66
C GLY A 498 -28.15 2.28 5.20
N CYS A 499 -28.68 3.47 4.92
CA CYS A 499 -28.59 4.09 3.59
C CYS A 499 -27.15 4.47 3.20
N GLU A 500 -26.29 4.85 4.15
CA GLU A 500 -24.87 5.12 3.89
C GLU A 500 -24.12 3.84 3.57
N LEU A 501 -24.40 2.75 4.30
CA LEU A 501 -23.85 1.42 4.02
C LEU A 501 -24.28 0.92 2.63
N ASP A 502 -25.54 1.11 2.26
CA ASP A 502 -26.04 0.72 0.93
C ASP A 502 -25.34 1.49 -0.20
N ARG A 503 -25.05 2.78 0.00
CA ARG A 503 -24.24 3.58 -0.94
C ARG A 503 -22.79 3.09 -1.03
N LEU A 504 -22.18 2.73 0.08
CA LEU A 504 -20.83 2.14 0.08
C LEU A 504 -20.82 0.80 -0.68
N LEU A 505 -21.82 -0.05 -0.45
CA LEU A 505 -21.99 -1.32 -1.17
C LEU A 505 -22.26 -1.11 -2.67
N GLU A 506 -22.99 -0.07 -3.06
CA GLU A 506 -23.12 0.37 -4.46
C GLU A 506 -21.82 0.80 -5.07
N TRP A 507 -21.04 1.60 -4.36
CA TRP A 507 -19.73 1.99 -4.83
C TRP A 507 -18.80 0.78 -5.04
N VAL A 508 -18.75 -0.15 -4.07
CA VAL A 508 -18.02 -1.43 -4.18
C VAL A 508 -18.47 -2.26 -5.40
N THR A 509 -19.79 -2.33 -5.63
CA THR A 509 -20.36 -3.04 -6.79
C THR A 509 -19.90 -2.40 -8.10
N SER A 510 -19.88 -1.06 -8.17
CA SER A 510 -19.45 -0.35 -9.38
C SER A 510 -17.97 -0.56 -9.69
N ILE A 511 -17.10 -0.58 -8.66
CA ILE A 511 -15.68 -0.91 -8.85
C ILE A 511 -15.50 -2.34 -9.34
N ARG A 512 -16.22 -3.31 -8.76
CA ARG A 512 -16.20 -4.69 -9.26
C ARG A 512 -16.55 -4.75 -10.74
N ASN A 513 -17.64 -4.08 -11.14
CA ASN A 513 -18.08 -4.05 -12.53
C ASN A 513 -17.05 -3.39 -13.46
N VAL A 514 -16.30 -2.39 -12.98
CA VAL A 514 -15.16 -1.80 -13.73
C VAL A 514 -14.07 -2.84 -13.94
N LEU A 515 -13.64 -3.53 -12.88
CA LEU A 515 -12.59 -4.55 -12.97
C LEU A 515 -13.01 -5.74 -13.86
N GLU A 516 -14.26 -6.21 -13.76
CA GLU A 516 -14.83 -7.24 -14.62
C GLU A 516 -14.79 -6.83 -16.10
N LYS A 517 -15.10 -5.57 -16.42
CA LYS A 517 -15.03 -5.05 -17.79
C LYS A 517 -13.58 -4.94 -18.28
N VAL A 518 -12.65 -4.47 -17.46
CA VAL A 518 -11.23 -4.40 -17.83
C VAL A 518 -10.68 -5.80 -18.12
N LEU A 519 -11.03 -6.78 -17.28
CA LEU A 519 -10.58 -8.15 -17.45
C LEU A 519 -11.22 -8.83 -18.67
N GLY A 520 -12.54 -8.68 -18.83
CA GLY A 520 -13.31 -9.33 -19.90
C GLY A 520 -13.23 -8.65 -21.27
N SER A 521 -12.85 -7.38 -21.33
CA SER A 521 -12.72 -6.60 -22.57
C SER A 521 -11.59 -5.57 -22.46
N PRO A 522 -10.33 -6.02 -22.34
CA PRO A 522 -9.20 -5.16 -22.04
C PRO A 522 -8.91 -4.11 -23.11
N GLU A 523 -9.43 -4.25 -24.33
CA GLU A 523 -9.31 -3.32 -25.45
C GLU A 523 -10.33 -2.16 -25.43
N LEU A 524 -11.33 -2.23 -24.55
CA LEU A 524 -12.40 -1.24 -24.46
C LEU A 524 -12.09 -0.22 -23.37
N LYS A 525 -12.17 1.06 -23.73
CA LYS A 525 -12.01 2.17 -22.79
C LYS A 525 -13.13 2.15 -21.77
N ILE A 526 -12.76 2.17 -20.50
CA ILE A 526 -13.72 2.28 -19.40
C ILE A 526 -13.93 3.75 -19.07
N SER A 527 -15.20 4.19 -19.12
CA SER A 527 -15.61 5.52 -18.74
C SER A 527 -16.76 5.48 -17.74
N PHE A 528 -16.67 6.32 -16.72
CA PHE A 528 -17.73 6.54 -15.74
C PHE A 528 -17.67 7.96 -15.22
N GLU A 529 -18.79 8.45 -14.71
CA GLU A 529 -18.86 9.71 -14.00
C GLU A 529 -19.11 9.49 -12.51
N LEU A 530 -18.52 10.36 -11.69
CA LEU A 530 -18.82 10.44 -10.28
C LEU A 530 -19.91 11.50 -10.06
N LYS A 531 -21.11 11.06 -9.70
CA LYS A 531 -22.26 11.95 -9.42
C LYS A 531 -22.58 11.97 -7.94
N ASP A 532 -23.17 13.07 -7.51
CA ASP A 532 -23.80 13.12 -6.21
C ASP A 532 -25.05 12.24 -6.17
N TYR A 533 -25.29 11.64 -5.02
CA TYR A 533 -26.54 10.95 -4.73
C TYR A 533 -27.68 11.96 -4.64
N THR A 534 -28.80 11.68 -5.31
CA THR A 534 -29.98 12.57 -5.33
C THR A 534 -30.97 12.29 -4.21
N ASP A 535 -30.94 11.08 -3.66
CA ASP A 535 -31.73 10.67 -2.51
C ASP A 535 -31.15 11.27 -1.22
N GLU A 536 -32.02 11.57 -0.26
CA GLU A 536 -31.59 12.02 1.07
C GLU A 536 -31.34 10.81 1.96
N CYS A 537 -30.15 10.75 2.58
CA CYS A 537 -29.82 9.77 3.62
C CYS A 537 -29.71 10.53 4.95
N LEU A 538 -30.80 10.51 5.72
CA LEU A 538 -30.87 11.16 7.02
C LEU A 538 -29.83 10.54 7.96
N GLY A 539 -29.04 11.37 8.65
CA GLY A 539 -27.99 10.90 9.55
C GLY A 539 -26.66 10.56 8.87
N MET A 540 -26.53 10.78 7.57
CA MET A 540 -25.28 10.51 6.83
C MET A 540 -24.09 11.31 7.38
N THR A 541 -22.99 10.60 7.60
CA THR A 541 -21.72 11.19 8.05
C THR A 541 -21.08 12.06 6.97
N ASP A 542 -20.10 12.88 7.34
CA ASP A 542 -19.33 13.65 6.35
C ASP A 542 -18.51 12.74 5.41
N LYS A 543 -18.17 11.52 5.84
CA LYS A 543 -17.55 10.49 4.98
C LYS A 543 -18.57 9.99 3.94
N GLY A 544 -19.80 9.75 4.39
CA GLY A 544 -20.94 9.37 3.55
C GLY A 544 -21.27 10.42 2.49
N LYS A 545 -21.26 11.71 2.84
CA LYS A 545 -21.50 12.81 1.90
C LYS A 545 -20.45 12.91 0.79
N ARG A 546 -19.23 12.40 1.04
CA ARG A 546 -18.17 12.33 0.02
C ARG A 546 -18.28 11.11 -0.88
N LEU A 547 -19.13 10.13 -0.54
CA LEU A 547 -19.41 9.01 -1.44
C LEU A 547 -20.09 9.53 -2.70
N LYS A 548 -19.45 9.30 -3.85
CA LYS A 548 -20.01 9.60 -5.15
C LYS A 548 -20.53 8.33 -5.79
N LYS A 549 -21.69 8.44 -6.43
CA LYS A 549 -22.24 7.38 -7.27
C LYS A 549 -21.42 7.27 -8.55
N MET A 550 -20.91 6.08 -8.83
CA MET A 550 -20.27 5.78 -10.11
C MET A 550 -21.35 5.43 -11.13
N VAL A 551 -21.51 6.27 -12.15
CA VAL A 551 -22.46 6.08 -13.24
C VAL A 551 -21.67 5.70 -14.49
N SER A 552 -21.69 4.41 -14.85
CA SER A 552 -21.11 3.96 -16.12
C SER A 552 -21.94 4.45 -17.30
N TYR A 553 -21.27 4.80 -18.39
CA TYR A 553 -21.96 5.08 -19.64
C TYR A 553 -22.45 3.79 -20.32
N PRO A 554 -23.65 3.77 -20.93
CA PRO A 554 -24.63 4.85 -21.09
C PRO A 554 -25.99 4.48 -20.50
N GLU A 555 -26.20 4.68 -19.19
CA GLU A 555 -27.59 4.64 -18.66
C GLU A 555 -28.38 5.93 -18.95
N GLY A 556 -27.75 6.91 -19.61
CA GLY A 556 -28.45 8.07 -20.16
C GLY A 556 -29.12 7.70 -21.48
N LYS A 557 -30.43 7.39 -21.44
CA LYS A 557 -31.31 7.79 -22.55
C LYS A 557 -30.99 9.27 -22.82
N ASP A 558 -30.54 9.58 -24.03
CA ASP A 558 -30.40 10.97 -24.46
C ASP A 558 -31.67 11.72 -24.06
N ARG A 559 -31.50 12.82 -23.32
CA ARG A 559 -32.53 13.86 -23.24
C ARG A 559 -32.67 14.47 -24.63
N GLY A 560 -33.39 13.77 -25.51
CA GLY A 560 -33.86 14.22 -26.81
C GLY A 560 -32.78 14.40 -27.87
N GLY A 561 -32.41 13.32 -28.57
CA GLY A 561 -31.80 13.45 -29.90
C GLY A 561 -30.85 12.33 -30.31
N LYS A 562 -31.40 11.25 -30.86
CA LYS A 562 -30.70 10.12 -31.50
C LYS A 562 -29.85 9.26 -30.57
N SER A 563 -30.53 8.31 -29.93
CA SER A 563 -29.98 7.08 -29.38
C SER A 563 -29.21 6.30 -30.45
N GLY A 564 -27.96 6.69 -30.68
CA GLY A 564 -26.98 5.85 -31.36
C GLY A 564 -26.56 4.71 -30.41
N PRO A 565 -26.07 3.58 -30.95
CA PRO A 565 -25.52 2.53 -30.11
C PRO A 565 -24.46 3.13 -29.21
N SER A 566 -24.50 2.78 -27.94
CA SER A 566 -23.43 2.96 -26.97
C SER A 566 -22.12 2.50 -27.60
N GLN A 567 -21.40 3.40 -28.26
CA GLN A 567 -20.17 3.01 -28.94
C GLN A 567 -19.19 2.68 -27.82
N LEU A 568 -18.99 1.38 -27.62
CA LEU A 568 -17.86 0.86 -26.86
C LEU A 568 -16.62 1.50 -27.49
N GLU A 569 -16.09 2.53 -26.84
CA GLU A 569 -14.94 3.26 -27.33
C GLU A 569 -13.74 2.34 -27.15
N ARG A 570 -13.05 2.01 -28.24
CA ARG A 570 -11.80 1.25 -28.16
C ARG A 570 -10.68 2.14 -27.65
N LEU A 571 -9.73 1.56 -26.92
CA LEU A 571 -8.52 2.27 -26.50
C LEU A 571 -7.67 2.73 -27.69
N GLY A 572 -7.78 2.07 -28.83
CA GLY A 572 -7.09 2.49 -30.04
C GLY A 572 -7.64 1.84 -31.31
N PRO A 573 -6.91 1.98 -32.44
CA PRO A 573 -7.36 1.51 -33.75
C PRO A 573 -7.47 -0.02 -33.85
N ASP A 574 -6.70 -0.77 -33.05
CA ASP A 574 -6.63 -2.23 -33.10
C ASP A 574 -6.60 -2.87 -31.69
N SER A 575 -6.54 -4.20 -31.65
CA SER A 575 -6.54 -5.00 -30.41
C SER A 575 -5.23 -4.97 -29.62
N ASN A 576 -4.18 -4.33 -30.13
CA ASN A 576 -2.93 -4.16 -29.38
C ASN A 576 -3.04 -3.07 -28.33
N TYR A 577 -4.02 -2.16 -28.45
CA TYR A 577 -4.33 -1.13 -27.48
C TYR A 577 -5.24 -1.72 -26.40
N ARG A 578 -4.64 -2.12 -25.27
CA ARG A 578 -5.34 -2.84 -24.21
C ARG A 578 -4.77 -2.52 -22.83
N TYR A 579 -5.57 -2.75 -21.78
CA TYR A 579 -5.09 -2.60 -20.40
C TYR A 579 -4.13 -3.72 -19.97
N GLY A 580 -4.27 -4.91 -20.56
CA GLY A 580 -3.55 -6.12 -20.13
C GLY A 580 -2.63 -6.70 -21.20
N HIS A 581 -1.36 -6.93 -20.89
CA HIS A 581 -0.34 -7.46 -21.81
C HIS A 581 0.25 -8.76 -21.29
N THR A 582 0.44 -9.75 -22.16
CA THR A 582 1.14 -10.98 -21.80
C THR A 582 2.64 -10.71 -21.68
N PHE A 583 3.13 -10.68 -20.45
CA PHE A 583 4.54 -10.54 -20.11
C PHE A 583 5.05 -11.86 -19.54
N ARG A 584 5.85 -12.59 -20.31
CA ARG A 584 6.63 -13.74 -19.82
C ARG A 584 5.81 -14.77 -19.03
N SER A 585 4.75 -15.29 -19.66
CA SER A 585 3.79 -16.27 -19.11
C SER A 585 2.78 -15.75 -18.07
N VAL A 586 2.81 -14.46 -17.72
CA VAL A 586 1.75 -13.83 -16.92
C VAL A 586 1.12 -12.68 -17.69
N THR A 587 -0.15 -12.40 -17.47
CA THR A 587 -0.79 -11.19 -17.99
C THR A 587 -0.66 -10.07 -16.95
N LEU A 588 0.02 -8.99 -17.31
CA LEU A 588 0.14 -7.77 -16.51
C LEU A 588 -0.90 -6.75 -16.99
N TYR A 589 -1.57 -6.11 -16.06
CA TYR A 589 -2.55 -5.06 -16.30
C TYR A 589 -2.08 -3.74 -15.71
N TRP A 590 -2.21 -2.66 -16.50
CA TRP A 590 -2.05 -1.29 -16.03
C TRP A 590 -3.42 -0.68 -15.79
N LEU A 591 -3.80 -0.54 -14.52
CA LEU A 591 -5.10 -0.03 -14.13
C LEU A 591 -4.97 1.42 -13.65
N PRO A 592 -5.71 2.38 -14.21
CA PRO A 592 -5.89 3.69 -13.60
C PRO A 592 -6.24 3.56 -12.12
N VAL A 593 -5.58 4.34 -11.25
CA VAL A 593 -5.79 4.25 -9.80
C VAL A 593 -7.25 4.54 -9.43
N GLU A 594 -7.99 5.34 -10.22
CA GLU A 594 -9.43 5.54 -10.02
C GLU A 594 -10.30 4.29 -10.25
N PHE A 595 -9.79 3.24 -10.88
CA PHE A 595 -10.49 1.96 -11.06
C PHE A 595 -10.35 1.06 -9.83
N LEU A 596 -9.50 1.44 -8.88
CA LEU A 596 -9.20 0.65 -7.68
C LEU A 596 -10.13 1.01 -6.50
N PRO A 597 -10.36 0.04 -5.59
CA PRO A 597 -11.22 0.22 -4.42
C PRO A 597 -10.71 1.26 -3.41
#